data_AF-A0A2P9HHS7-F1
#
_entry.id   AF-A0A2P9HHS7-F1
#
_cell.length_a   1.000
_cell.length_b   1.000
_cell.length_c   1.000
_cell.angle_alpha   90.00
_cell.angle_beta   90.00
_cell.angle_gamma   90.00
#
_symmetry.space_group_name_H-M   'P 1'
#
loop_
_entity.id
_entity.type
_entity.pdbx_description
1 polymer ?
#
loop_
_entity_poly.entity_id
_entity_poly.type
_entity_poly.pdbx_seq_one_letter_code
_entity_poly.pdbx_strand_id
1 'polypeptide(L)'
;MRASEPDAFDAIPAPKPPPEASGPEWYGYYIRAWHFLRYDRQFGAFGGESPISFQALDVYARRYHIEGVAFDIFRALVMAIDAEWLDHLHELQKQKSG
;
A
#
# COMPACT_ATOMS: atom_id res chain seq x y z
N MET A 1 -28.75 -18.06 -19.59
CA MET A 1 -29.07 -16.65 -19.30
C MET A 1 -27.80 -16.04 -18.73
N ARG A 2 -27.10 -15.17 -19.48
CA ARG A 2 -25.93 -14.45 -18.94
C ARG A 2 -26.47 -13.45 -17.93
N ALA A 3 -25.99 -13.47 -16.70
CA ALA A 3 -26.31 -12.42 -15.73
C ALA A 3 -25.86 -11.10 -16.35
N SER A 4 -26.78 -10.15 -16.50
CA SER A 4 -26.45 -8.76 -16.76
C SER A 4 -25.69 -8.24 -15.56
N GLU A 5 -24.54 -7.62 -15.78
CA GLU A 5 -23.87 -6.85 -14.73
C GLU A 5 -24.90 -5.87 -14.15
N PRO A 6 -25.11 -5.83 -12.82
CA PRO A 6 -26.00 -4.85 -12.23
C PRO A 6 -25.50 -3.46 -12.62
N ASP A 7 -26.43 -2.58 -13.02
CA ASP A 7 -26.19 -1.21 -13.46
C ASP A 7 -25.02 -0.63 -12.66
N ALA A 8 -23.93 -0.38 -13.38
CA ALA A 8 -22.64 -0.02 -12.80
C ALA A 8 -22.88 1.02 -11.71
N PHE A 9 -22.59 0.61 -10.46
CA PHE A 9 -22.62 1.47 -9.27
C PHE A 9 -22.13 2.84 -9.70
N ASP A 10 -22.96 3.89 -9.64
CA ASP A 10 -22.58 5.24 -10.05
C ASP A 10 -21.28 5.57 -9.33
N ALA A 11 -20.17 5.36 -10.03
CA ALA A 11 -18.88 5.31 -9.38
C ALA A 11 -18.60 6.76 -9.01
N ILE A 12 -18.71 7.08 -7.72
CA ILE A 12 -18.34 8.38 -7.20
C ILE A 12 -16.92 8.63 -7.76
N PRO A 13 -16.74 9.64 -8.63
CA PRO A 13 -15.46 9.83 -9.27
C PRO A 13 -14.41 10.03 -8.18
N ALA A 14 -13.33 9.26 -8.26
CA ALA A 14 -12.26 9.35 -7.28
C ALA A 14 -11.80 10.81 -7.18
N PRO A 15 -11.53 11.32 -5.96
CA PRO A 15 -11.05 12.68 -5.81
C PRO A 15 -9.79 12.89 -6.65
N LYS A 16 -9.69 14.05 -7.30
CA LYS A 16 -8.50 14.39 -8.08
C LYS A 16 -7.28 14.34 -7.15
N PRO A 17 -6.22 13.58 -7.48
CA PRO A 17 -5.01 13.56 -6.67
C PRO A 17 -4.47 14.98 -6.51
N PRO A 18 -3.91 15.30 -5.33
CA PRO A 18 -3.30 16.61 -5.15
C PRO A 18 -2.05 16.74 -6.05
N PRO A 19 -1.61 17.96 -6.40
CA PRO A 19 -0.50 18.17 -7.34
C PRO A 19 0.78 17.44 -6.95
N GLU A 20 1.08 17.39 -5.65
CA GLU A 20 2.22 16.69 -5.06
C GLU A 20 2.15 15.16 -5.19
N ALA A 21 0.97 14.59 -5.46
CA ALA A 21 0.81 13.17 -5.74
C ALA A 21 1.19 12.81 -7.19
N SER A 22 1.48 13.80 -8.04
CA SER A 22 2.07 13.57 -9.36
C SER A 22 3.55 13.25 -9.21
N GLY A 23 3.99 12.15 -9.81
CA GLY A 23 5.41 11.83 -9.86
C GLY A 23 5.78 10.99 -11.09
N PRO A 24 7.04 10.54 -11.14
CA PRO A 24 7.54 9.67 -12.21
C PRO A 24 6.79 8.33 -12.33
N GLU A 25 6.58 7.82 -13.53
CA GLU A 25 5.86 6.54 -13.71
C GLU A 25 6.54 5.34 -12.99
N TRP A 26 7.87 5.41 -12.80
CA TRP A 26 8.65 4.31 -12.22
C TRP A 26 8.29 3.98 -10.77
N TYR A 27 7.90 4.96 -9.92
CA TYR A 27 7.56 4.65 -8.52
C TYR A 27 6.13 4.12 -8.37
N GLY A 28 5.29 4.26 -9.40
CA GLY A 28 3.94 3.70 -9.43
C GLY A 28 3.93 2.18 -9.28
N TYR A 29 5.00 1.49 -9.68
CA TYR A 29 5.18 0.07 -9.42
C TYR A 29 5.23 -0.25 -7.91
N TYR A 30 6.04 0.48 -7.14
CA TYR A 30 6.19 0.25 -5.70
C TYR A 30 4.93 0.64 -4.93
N ILE A 31 4.21 1.69 -5.36
CA ILE A 31 2.90 2.05 -4.78
C ILE A 31 1.89 0.92 -4.98
N ARG A 32 1.81 0.33 -6.18
CA ARG A 32 0.91 -0.82 -6.41
C ARG A 32 1.29 -2.03 -5.57
N ALA A 33 2.58 -2.33 -5.45
CA ALA A 33 3.06 -3.40 -4.59
C ALA A 33 2.69 -3.15 -3.12
N TRP A 34 2.88 -1.92 -2.63
CA TRP A 34 2.47 -1.53 -1.28
C TRP A 34 0.95 -1.66 -1.07
N HIS A 35 0.12 -1.23 -2.02
CA HIS A 35 -1.34 -1.42 -1.94
C HIS A 35 -1.76 -2.88 -1.84
N PHE A 36 -1.01 -3.79 -2.46
CA PHE A 36 -1.24 -5.22 -2.35
C PHE A 36 -0.80 -5.74 -0.97
N LEU A 37 0.42 -5.39 -0.57
CA LEU A 37 1.07 -5.93 0.63
C LEU A 37 0.54 -5.34 1.94
N ARG A 38 -0.06 -4.14 1.92
CA ARG A 38 -0.48 -3.46 3.14
C ARG A 38 -1.55 -4.23 3.92
N TYR A 39 -2.27 -5.15 3.30
CA TYR A 39 -3.26 -5.96 4.00
C TYR A 39 -2.67 -7.25 4.61
N ASP A 40 -1.43 -7.60 4.27
CA ASP A 40 -0.69 -8.75 4.82
C ASP A 40 0.13 -8.39 6.08
N ARG A 41 -0.25 -7.30 6.77
CA ARG A 41 0.39 -6.86 8.03
C ARG A 41 -0.37 -7.36 9.26
N GLN A 42 0.33 -7.40 10.38
CA GLN A 42 -0.30 -7.68 11.67
C GLN A 42 -0.96 -6.42 12.23
N PHE A 43 -2.06 -6.60 12.96
CA PHE A 43 -2.70 -5.54 13.73
C PHE A 43 -2.43 -5.78 15.22
N GLY A 44 -1.94 -4.75 15.91
CA GLY A 44 -1.70 -4.82 17.35
C GLY A 44 -2.99 -4.94 18.15
N ALA A 45 -2.87 -5.35 19.43
CA ALA A 45 -4.01 -5.58 20.34
C ALA A 45 -4.95 -4.36 20.53
N PHE A 46 -4.47 -3.15 20.21
CA PHE A 46 -5.23 -1.89 20.29
C PHE A 46 -5.54 -1.29 18.91
N GLY A 47 -5.49 -2.09 17.83
CA GLY A 47 -5.86 -1.65 16.49
C GLY A 47 -4.80 -0.83 15.74
N GLY A 48 -3.56 -0.76 16.26
CA GLY A 48 -2.44 -0.14 15.57
C GLY A 48 -1.92 -1.01 14.43
N GLU A 49 -1.70 -0.40 13.25
CA GLU A 49 -1.04 -1.06 12.13
C GLU A 49 0.46 -1.25 12.43
N SER A 50 0.99 -2.45 12.14
CA SER A 50 2.42 -2.72 12.20
C SER A 50 3.07 -2.62 10.82
N PRO A 51 4.41 -2.50 10.73
CA PRO A 51 5.11 -2.58 9.45
C PRO A 51 4.79 -3.87 8.69
N ILE A 52 4.81 -3.80 7.36
CA ILE A 52 4.69 -4.98 6.50
C ILE A 52 5.80 -5.97 6.87
N SER A 53 5.42 -7.24 7.10
CA SER A 53 6.38 -8.26 7.48
C SER A 53 7.38 -8.56 6.34
N PHE A 54 8.61 -8.89 6.71
CA PHE A 54 9.60 -9.37 5.73
C PHE A 54 9.08 -10.59 4.96
N GLN A 55 8.33 -11.48 5.62
CA GLN A 55 7.76 -12.67 4.99
C GLN A 55 6.75 -12.31 3.87
N ALA A 56 5.90 -11.30 4.07
CA ALA A 56 4.97 -10.85 3.03
C ALA A 56 5.74 -10.29 1.81
N LEU A 57 6.76 -9.47 2.08
CA LEU A 57 7.65 -8.94 1.04
C LEU A 57 8.38 -10.04 0.27
N ASP A 58 8.93 -11.03 0.98
CA ASP A 58 9.66 -12.17 0.39
C ASP A 58 8.74 -13.04 -0.47
N VAL A 59 7.53 -13.35 -0.02
CA VAL A 59 6.54 -14.12 -0.80
C VAL A 59 6.13 -13.37 -2.06
N TYR A 60 5.90 -12.06 -1.97
CA TYR A 60 5.61 -11.23 -3.13
C TYR A 60 6.78 -11.21 -4.12
N ALA A 61 7.99 -10.96 -3.62
CA ALA A 61 9.20 -10.93 -4.43
C ALA A 61 9.42 -12.25 -5.19
N ARG A 62 9.28 -13.39 -4.51
CA ARG A 62 9.37 -14.72 -5.14
C ARG A 62 8.31 -14.94 -6.21
N ARG A 63 7.08 -14.49 -5.99
CA ARG A 63 5.98 -14.62 -6.98
C ARG A 63 6.26 -13.84 -8.27
N TYR A 64 6.97 -12.73 -8.17
CA TYR A 64 7.27 -11.84 -9.30
C TYR A 64 8.74 -11.90 -9.74
N HIS A 65 9.51 -12.89 -9.27
CA HIS A 65 10.92 -13.10 -9.62
C HIS A 65 11.81 -11.88 -9.35
N ILE A 66 11.56 -11.19 -8.23
CA ILE A 66 12.38 -10.07 -7.75
C ILE A 66 13.45 -10.65 -6.82
N GLU A 67 14.71 -10.64 -7.25
CA GLU A 67 15.80 -11.34 -6.56
C GLU A 67 17.06 -10.49 -6.42
N GLY A 68 17.94 -10.88 -5.49
CA GLY A 68 19.23 -10.23 -5.24
C GLY A 68 19.10 -8.73 -4.97
N VAL A 69 19.92 -7.92 -5.66
CA VAL A 69 19.92 -6.45 -5.51
C VAL A 69 18.56 -5.83 -5.87
N ALA A 70 17.81 -6.43 -6.81
CA ALA A 70 16.48 -5.94 -7.15
C ALA A 70 15.52 -6.12 -5.97
N PHE A 71 15.65 -7.20 -5.20
CA PHE A 71 14.87 -7.41 -3.98
C PHE A 71 15.22 -6.39 -2.90
N ASP A 72 16.52 -6.08 -2.72
CA ASP A 72 16.94 -5.07 -1.75
C ASP A 72 16.36 -3.69 -2.06
N ILE A 73 16.40 -3.28 -3.34
CA ILE A 73 15.82 -2.02 -3.82
C ILE A 73 14.29 -2.04 -3.65
N PHE A 74 13.64 -3.12 -4.06
CA PHE A 74 12.19 -3.28 -3.92
C PHE A 74 11.75 -3.15 -2.47
N ARG A 75 12.40 -3.89 -1.57
CA ARG A 75 12.11 -3.87 -0.14
C ARG A 75 12.31 -2.47 0.43
N ALA A 76 13.42 -1.80 0.10
CA ALA A 76 13.70 -0.46 0.59
C ALA A 76 12.62 0.55 0.18
N LEU A 77 12.21 0.54 -1.09
CA LEU A 77 11.23 1.49 -1.62
C LEU A 77 9.81 1.21 -1.11
N VAL A 78 9.39 -0.07 -1.03
CA VAL A 78 8.08 -0.42 -0.45
C VAL A 78 8.02 -0.07 1.04
N MET A 79 9.11 -0.31 1.79
CA MET A 79 9.17 0.04 3.20
C MET A 79 9.19 1.55 3.44
N ALA A 80 9.76 2.34 2.54
CA ALA A 80 9.70 3.80 2.63
C ALA A 80 8.26 4.31 2.53
N ILE A 81 7.47 3.78 1.58
CA ILE A 81 6.04 4.08 1.46
C ILE A 81 5.28 3.65 2.73
N ASP A 82 5.62 2.48 3.27
CA ASP A 82 4.99 1.96 4.47
C ASP A 82 5.25 2.80 5.71
N ALA A 83 6.47 3.30 5.88
CA ALA A 83 6.84 4.17 6.99
C ALA A 83 6.03 5.47 6.98
N GLU A 84 5.94 6.15 5.83
CA GLU A 84 5.14 7.38 5.67
C GLU A 84 3.66 7.14 5.98
N TRP A 85 3.11 5.99 5.59
CA TRP A 85 1.74 5.64 5.92
C TRP A 85 1.52 5.46 7.43
N LEU A 86 2.43 4.77 8.12
CA LEU A 86 2.35 4.56 9.56
C LEU A 86 2.46 5.89 10.31
N ASP A 87 3.35 6.78 9.87
CA ASP A 87 3.48 8.12 10.44
C ASP A 87 2.21 8.94 10.25
N HIS A 88 1.61 8.90 9.06
CA HIS A 88 0.31 9.53 8.80
C HIS A 88 -0.81 8.99 9.72
N LEU A 89 -0.87 7.68 9.93
CA LEU A 89 -1.82 7.09 10.88
C LEU A 89 -1.59 7.55 12.32
N HIS A 90 -0.33 7.65 12.75
CA HIS A 90 0.01 8.19 14.07
C HIS A 90 -0.44 9.65 14.23
N GLU A 91 -0.28 10.47 13.19
CA GLU A 91 -0.76 11.86 13.19
C GLU A 91 -2.28 11.94 13.31
N LEU A 92 -3.01 11.13 12.54
CA LEU A 92 -4.48 11.05 12.62
C LEU A 92 -4.94 10.58 14.00
N GLN A 93 -4.23 9.65 14.63
CA GLN A 93 -4.55 9.20 15.98
C GLN A 93 -4.36 10.32 17.00
N LYS A 94 -3.25 11.08 16.92
CA LYS A 94 -3.02 12.25 17.78
C LYS A 94 -4.12 13.29 17.64
N GLN A 95 -4.57 13.58 16.41
CA GLN A 95 -5.65 14.54 16.15
C GLN A 95 -7.01 14.11 16.72
N LYS A 96 -7.27 12.79 16.83
CA LYS A 96 -8.51 12.26 17.41
C LYS A 96 -8.50 12.19 18.95
N SER A 97 -7.31 12.15 19.55
CA SER A 97 -7.13 12.04 21.00
C SER A 97 -6.90 13.38 21.71
N GLY A 98 -6.71 14.47 20.98
CA GLY A 98 -6.66 15.85 21.49
C GLY A 98 -8.00 16.56 21.32
#